data_AF-A0A812UPN1-F1
#
_entry.id   AF-A0A812UPN1-F1
#
_cell.length_a   1.000
_cell.length_b   1.000
_cell.length_c   1.000
_cell.angle_alpha   90.00
_cell.angle_beta   90.00
_cell.angle_gamma   90.00
#
_symmetry.space_group_name_H-M   'P 1'
#
loop_
_entity.id
_entity.type
_entity.pdbx_description
1 polymer ?
#
loop_
_entity_poly.entity_id
_entity_poly.type
_entity_poly.pdbx_seq_one_letter_code
_entity_poly.pdbx_strand_id
1 'polypeptide(L)'
;MVAASNLPAPLTDGELIQSASLSDVPDAESLAAWLLDKGLDTADWGKDNTKGVSKFWKEIKLNEAALELWRAADGSLIPVRTTHVLRAKVTSPDRYERGIFLFNTWQQYGDGRTRTRNGLLSEKLTTDEMPLEENLHEVCRRAVTEEEMQRVVESTMKIGLGRPAPEYDPNYTCPLEVVNEHFVDHIIELEKSKSYPGLLTMYHLYTVDIVCTGLPLTDLNTLEFEHPDKDGKRKLKYIHAWVWLEWPQIQRYLFEGSELKETKRKGSFANAGALTTWLSQFDLRMEKWGKGTLKSVEALFKEIENEDSLLELWGRHDGVPMLMRVTHVLQLRVTSPEPSLKGTEISIWEYKERQSPRLQKAYEELLNGKRRVTHTLPAMKLTLKLDFGLNEFAFFTAQPHESAGRRKDMPYDEEKFRASAAALATGFAIKLQLVEVTEQLNHVVDIHYRITPSTSLRDSEPSGVQLHEVHFVEQRHDVEESPSYRGLFTMYHLYCMEAECSGLPISDFASMDLKDGNIYSLKGWSWSSAQRVMDIMRHRSLVIEREQAAAHAKWRDAGQTCLDCVGRRHGAYVQGLLELTYYRIYRRTTMRKGTWGVLVGPVLSIAVRGRLAS
;
A
#
# COMPACT_ATOMS: atom_id res chain seq x y z
N MET A 1 -1.79 10.61 -24.96
CA MET A 1 -0.89 9.57 -25.49
C MET A 1 0.16 9.29 -24.44
N VAL A 2 0.14 8.09 -23.85
CA VAL A 2 1.22 7.62 -22.98
C VAL A 2 2.48 7.57 -23.84
N ALA A 3 3.56 8.23 -23.41
CA ALA A 3 4.83 8.10 -24.10
C ALA A 3 5.21 6.60 -24.07
N ALA A 4 5.48 6.00 -25.24
CA ALA A 4 5.81 4.58 -25.38
C ALA A 4 7.04 4.12 -24.55
N SER A 5 7.73 5.04 -23.89
CA SER A 5 8.99 4.82 -23.17
C SER A 5 8.88 3.99 -21.88
N ASN A 6 7.68 3.63 -21.40
CA ASN A 6 7.51 3.00 -20.08
C ASN A 6 6.74 1.66 -20.11
N LEU A 7 6.61 0.99 -21.26
CA LEU A 7 5.93 -0.31 -21.30
C LEU A 7 6.76 -1.42 -20.62
N PRO A 8 6.12 -2.33 -19.86
CA PRO A 8 6.80 -3.50 -19.32
C PRO A 8 7.31 -4.44 -20.43
N ALA A 9 8.19 -5.37 -20.07
CA ALA A 9 8.60 -6.43 -20.98
C ALA A 9 7.37 -7.31 -21.35
N PRO A 10 7.29 -7.85 -22.57
CA PRO A 10 8.30 -7.79 -23.65
C PRO A 10 8.22 -6.55 -24.55
N LEU A 11 7.35 -5.58 -24.24
CA LEU A 11 7.12 -4.39 -25.07
C LEU A 11 7.96 -3.17 -24.63
N THR A 12 8.92 -3.36 -23.75
CA THR A 12 9.88 -2.30 -23.38
C THR A 12 10.60 -1.80 -24.63
N ASP A 13 10.57 -0.48 -24.82
CA ASP A 13 11.06 0.21 -26.03
C ASP A 13 10.38 -0.24 -27.35
N GLY A 14 9.21 -0.89 -27.25
CA GLY A 14 8.43 -1.34 -28.39
C GLY A 14 7.69 -0.20 -29.09
N GLU A 15 7.39 -0.42 -30.38
CA GLU A 15 6.65 0.52 -31.23
C GLU A 15 5.30 -0.07 -31.62
N LEU A 16 4.22 0.69 -31.44
CA LEU A 16 2.90 0.33 -31.96
C LEU A 16 2.90 0.46 -33.49
N ILE A 17 2.67 -0.65 -34.19
CA ILE A 17 2.66 -0.71 -35.66
C ILE A 17 1.26 -0.52 -36.22
N GLN A 18 0.26 -1.16 -35.61
CA GLN A 18 -1.12 -1.13 -36.09
C GLN A 18 -2.09 -1.30 -34.92
N SER A 19 -3.21 -0.58 -34.95
CA SER A 19 -4.41 -0.94 -34.19
C SER A 19 -5.45 -1.47 -35.17
N ALA A 20 -5.87 -2.72 -35.00
CA ALA A 20 -6.78 -3.39 -35.91
C ALA A 20 -8.22 -2.87 -35.71
N SER A 21 -8.85 -2.49 -36.81
CA SER A 21 -10.23 -2.02 -36.88
C SER A 21 -11.19 -3.14 -37.29
N LEU A 22 -12.49 -2.90 -37.17
CA LEU A 22 -13.50 -3.83 -37.71
C LEU A 22 -13.43 -3.95 -39.25
N SER A 23 -12.79 -3.03 -39.97
CA SER A 23 -12.51 -3.23 -41.40
C SER A 23 -11.36 -4.20 -41.65
N ASP A 24 -10.39 -4.30 -40.73
CA ASP A 24 -9.29 -5.26 -40.82
C ASP A 24 -9.74 -6.67 -40.42
N VAL A 25 -10.66 -6.76 -39.45
CA VAL A 25 -11.20 -8.01 -38.91
C VAL A 25 -12.74 -7.99 -38.86
N PRO A 26 -13.43 -8.03 -40.03
CA PRO A 26 -14.88 -7.85 -40.13
C PRO A 26 -15.71 -8.96 -39.46
N ASP A 27 -15.13 -10.13 -39.24
CA ASP A 27 -15.75 -11.26 -38.57
C ASP A 27 -14.72 -12.11 -37.82
N ALA A 28 -15.20 -13.13 -37.11
CA ALA A 28 -14.36 -14.01 -36.31
C ALA A 28 -13.39 -14.85 -37.16
N GLU A 29 -13.74 -15.18 -38.41
CA GLU A 29 -12.87 -15.95 -39.31
C GLU A 29 -11.70 -15.08 -39.79
N SER A 30 -11.99 -13.83 -40.16
CA SER A 30 -11.00 -12.83 -40.53
C SER A 30 -10.06 -12.49 -39.37
N LEU A 31 -10.59 -12.43 -38.14
CA LEU A 31 -9.75 -12.28 -36.94
C LEU A 31 -8.80 -13.47 -36.75
N ALA A 32 -9.28 -14.71 -36.89
CA ALA A 32 -8.43 -15.89 -36.79
C ALA A 32 -7.32 -15.89 -37.86
N ALA A 33 -7.66 -15.54 -39.11
CA ALA A 33 -6.70 -15.44 -40.20
C ALA A 33 -5.67 -14.33 -39.95
N TRP A 34 -6.10 -13.16 -39.45
CA TRP A 34 -5.22 -12.05 -39.10
C TRP A 34 -4.21 -12.44 -38.01
N LEU A 35 -4.66 -13.13 -36.96
CA LEU A 35 -3.78 -13.60 -35.88
C LEU A 35 -2.79 -14.67 -36.37
N LEU A 36 -3.25 -15.60 -37.21
CA LEU A 36 -2.41 -16.66 -37.78
C LEU A 36 -1.30 -16.07 -38.68
N ASP A 37 -1.61 -15.08 -39.51
CA ASP A 37 -0.64 -14.37 -40.35
C ASP A 37 0.43 -13.63 -39.52
N LYS A 38 0.12 -13.28 -38.26
CA LYS A 38 1.05 -12.69 -37.29
C LYS A 38 1.69 -13.73 -36.36
N GLY A 39 1.59 -15.01 -36.71
CA GLY A 39 2.26 -16.10 -36.00
C GLY A 39 1.53 -16.59 -34.74
N LEU A 40 0.26 -16.22 -34.53
CA LEU A 40 -0.54 -16.70 -33.41
C LEU A 40 -1.62 -17.67 -33.88
N ASP A 41 -1.42 -18.97 -33.63
CA ASP A 41 -2.44 -19.98 -33.86
C ASP A 41 -3.56 -19.92 -32.81
N THR A 42 -4.81 -19.98 -33.27
CA THR A 42 -6.03 -19.92 -32.45
C THR A 42 -6.76 -21.25 -32.37
N ALA A 43 -6.20 -22.33 -32.93
CA ALA A 43 -6.85 -23.65 -33.00
C ALA A 43 -7.25 -24.24 -31.64
N ASP A 44 -6.58 -23.83 -30.55
CA ASP A 44 -6.88 -24.27 -29.18
C ASP A 44 -7.87 -23.37 -28.43
N TRP A 45 -8.27 -22.24 -29.02
CA TRP A 45 -9.21 -21.33 -28.40
C TRP A 45 -10.63 -21.89 -28.42
N GLY A 46 -11.34 -21.75 -27.31
CA GLY A 46 -12.69 -22.31 -27.13
C GLY A 46 -12.70 -23.78 -26.70
N LYS A 47 -11.52 -24.37 -26.43
CA LYS A 47 -11.38 -25.66 -25.75
C LYS A 47 -11.28 -25.44 -24.23
N ASP A 48 -11.75 -26.41 -23.46
CA ASP A 48 -11.77 -26.38 -21.98
C ASP A 48 -12.40 -25.10 -21.40
N ASN A 49 -11.64 -24.36 -20.58
CA ASN A 49 -12.08 -23.12 -19.92
C ASN A 49 -11.66 -21.85 -20.68
N THR A 50 -11.21 -21.97 -21.94
CA THR A 50 -10.77 -20.83 -22.76
C THR A 50 -11.91 -20.24 -23.58
N LYS A 51 -11.76 -18.98 -24.00
CA LYS A 51 -12.74 -18.30 -24.87
C LYS A 51 -12.35 -18.52 -26.33
N GLY A 52 -13.35 -18.75 -27.20
CA GLY A 52 -13.12 -18.89 -28.64
C GLY A 52 -12.90 -17.55 -29.35
N VAL A 53 -12.40 -17.58 -30.59
CA VAL A 53 -12.15 -16.38 -31.42
C VAL A 53 -13.39 -15.50 -31.56
N SER A 54 -14.58 -16.11 -31.67
CA SER A 54 -15.85 -15.38 -31.76
C SER A 54 -16.16 -14.54 -30.51
N LYS A 55 -15.64 -14.90 -29.33
CA LYS A 55 -15.74 -14.09 -28.11
C LYS A 55 -14.77 -12.92 -28.15
N PHE A 56 -13.53 -13.14 -28.61
CA PHE A 56 -12.58 -12.04 -28.74
C PHE A 56 -13.05 -11.00 -29.77
N TRP A 57 -13.53 -11.46 -30.93
CA TRP A 57 -14.09 -10.57 -31.94
C TRP A 57 -15.28 -9.76 -31.41
N LYS A 58 -16.13 -10.36 -30.54
CA LYS A 58 -17.21 -9.63 -29.86
C LYS A 58 -16.67 -8.57 -28.90
N GLU A 59 -15.61 -8.85 -28.17
CA GLU A 59 -14.96 -7.86 -27.30
C GLU A 59 -14.44 -6.67 -28.12
N ILE A 60 -13.85 -6.91 -29.29
CA ILE A 60 -13.42 -5.84 -30.22
C ILE A 60 -14.63 -5.06 -30.74
N LYS A 61 -15.66 -5.75 -31.21
CA LYS A 61 -16.87 -5.14 -31.75
C LYS A 61 -17.64 -4.27 -30.75
N LEU A 62 -17.60 -4.66 -29.48
CA LEU A 62 -18.26 -3.94 -28.39
C LEU A 62 -17.34 -2.93 -27.70
N ASN A 63 -16.17 -2.65 -28.28
CA ASN A 63 -15.17 -1.72 -27.75
C ASN A 63 -14.70 -2.10 -26.33
N GLU A 64 -14.85 -3.35 -25.92
CA GLU A 64 -14.39 -3.82 -24.61
C GLU A 64 -12.92 -4.25 -24.61
N ALA A 65 -12.31 -4.38 -25.79
CA ALA A 65 -10.89 -4.64 -25.96
C ALA A 65 -10.44 -4.12 -27.34
N ALA A 66 -9.20 -3.64 -27.44
CA ALA A 66 -8.57 -3.39 -28.74
C ALA A 66 -7.66 -4.56 -29.12
N LEU A 67 -7.39 -4.68 -30.43
CA LEU A 67 -6.35 -5.55 -30.96
C LEU A 67 -5.26 -4.68 -31.58
N GLU A 68 -4.05 -4.80 -31.07
CA GLU A 68 -2.89 -4.03 -31.49
C GLU A 68 -1.77 -4.95 -31.98
N LEU A 69 -0.93 -4.45 -32.87
CA LEU A 69 0.28 -5.09 -33.34
C LEU A 69 1.47 -4.25 -32.92
N TRP A 70 2.34 -4.82 -32.10
CA TRP A 70 3.53 -4.15 -31.60
C TRP A 70 4.79 -4.74 -32.21
N ARG A 71 5.80 -3.90 -32.43
CA ARG A 71 7.16 -4.32 -32.75
C ARG A 71 7.99 -4.22 -31.47
N ALA A 72 8.49 -5.34 -30.97
CA ALA A 72 9.38 -5.35 -29.81
C ALA A 72 10.78 -4.83 -30.19
N ALA A 73 11.62 -4.58 -29.18
CA ALA A 73 12.98 -4.07 -29.38
C ALA A 73 13.88 -4.99 -30.23
N ASP A 74 13.60 -6.30 -30.25
CA ASP A 74 14.28 -7.28 -31.09
C ASP A 74 13.75 -7.34 -32.55
N GLY A 75 12.75 -6.51 -32.87
CA GLY A 75 12.12 -6.43 -34.18
C GLY A 75 10.95 -7.40 -34.39
N SER A 76 10.67 -8.30 -33.43
CA SER A 76 9.55 -9.24 -33.51
C SER A 76 8.20 -8.53 -33.49
N LEU A 77 7.22 -9.08 -34.21
CA LEU A 77 5.85 -8.57 -34.23
C LEU A 77 4.99 -9.38 -33.25
N ILE A 78 4.31 -8.69 -32.34
CA ILE A 78 3.53 -9.30 -31.26
C ILE A 78 2.10 -8.77 -31.35
N PRO A 79 1.08 -9.63 -31.60
CA PRO A 79 -0.31 -9.24 -31.44
C PRO A 79 -0.66 -9.12 -29.95
N VAL A 80 -1.31 -8.01 -29.59
CA VAL A 80 -1.62 -7.63 -28.21
C VAL A 80 -3.10 -7.31 -28.10
N ARG A 81 -3.76 -7.91 -27.11
CA ARG A 81 -5.10 -7.54 -26.69
C ARG A 81 -5.01 -6.44 -25.64
N THR A 82 -5.53 -5.25 -25.92
CA THR A 82 -5.53 -4.12 -24.97
C THR A 82 -6.87 -4.05 -24.26
N THR A 83 -6.85 -3.93 -22.93
CA THR A 83 -8.06 -3.75 -22.11
C THR A 83 -7.87 -2.69 -21.05
N HIS A 84 -8.92 -1.93 -20.79
CA HIS A 84 -8.93 -0.85 -19.82
C HIS A 84 -9.78 -1.26 -18.60
N VAL A 85 -9.29 -1.00 -17.40
CA VAL A 85 -9.96 -1.38 -16.14
C VAL A 85 -9.85 -0.23 -15.15
N LEU A 86 -11.00 0.19 -14.62
CA LEU A 86 -11.09 1.09 -13.47
C LEU A 86 -10.89 0.29 -12.18
N ARG A 87 -10.11 0.84 -11.25
CA ARG A 87 -9.93 0.37 -9.88
C ARG A 87 -10.29 1.52 -8.95
N ALA A 88 -11.42 1.41 -8.27
CA ALA A 88 -11.97 2.50 -7.50
C ALA A 88 -11.81 2.29 -6.00
N LYS A 89 -11.19 3.28 -5.33
CA LYS A 89 -11.23 3.41 -3.86
C LYS A 89 -12.46 4.24 -3.49
N VAL A 90 -13.57 3.56 -3.18
CA VAL A 90 -14.83 4.22 -2.84
C VAL A 90 -14.82 4.66 -1.37
N THR A 91 -15.17 5.92 -1.10
CA THR A 91 -15.20 6.51 0.24
C THR A 91 -16.37 7.48 0.41
N SER A 92 -16.68 7.86 1.65
CA SER A 92 -17.53 9.02 1.95
C SER A 92 -16.69 10.29 2.19
N PRO A 93 -17.28 11.50 2.07
CA PRO A 93 -16.57 12.77 2.31
C PRO A 93 -15.90 12.85 3.70
N ASP A 94 -16.57 12.38 4.75
CA ASP A 94 -16.09 12.39 6.14
C ASP A 94 -14.95 11.38 6.39
N ARG A 95 -14.81 10.37 5.53
CA ARG A 95 -13.83 9.29 5.66
C ARG A 95 -12.59 9.49 4.80
N TYR A 96 -12.71 10.25 3.72
CA TYR A 96 -11.63 10.43 2.76
C TYR A 96 -10.37 11.01 3.41
N GLU A 97 -10.52 12.04 4.25
CA GLU A 97 -9.38 12.65 4.96
C GLU A 97 -8.68 11.68 5.93
N ARG A 98 -9.42 10.65 6.40
CA ARG A 98 -8.91 9.60 7.29
C ARG A 98 -8.30 8.42 6.51
N GLY A 99 -8.39 8.42 5.19
CA GLY A 99 -7.92 7.33 4.34
C GLY A 99 -8.70 6.03 4.57
N ILE A 100 -10.00 6.12 4.83
CA ILE A 100 -10.88 4.95 5.03
C ILE A 100 -11.71 4.73 3.77
N PHE A 101 -11.65 3.53 3.20
CA PHE A 101 -12.29 3.17 1.94
C PHE A 101 -13.07 1.86 2.09
N LEU A 102 -14.00 1.62 1.15
CA LEU A 102 -14.69 0.35 1.03
C LEU A 102 -13.80 -0.71 0.41
N PHE A 103 -13.82 -1.90 0.99
CA PHE A 103 -13.09 -3.07 0.52
C PHE A 103 -14.05 -4.25 0.30
N ASN A 104 -14.01 -4.86 -0.88
CA ASN A 104 -14.87 -5.99 -1.22
C ASN A 104 -14.25 -7.29 -0.69
N THR A 105 -14.85 -7.86 0.34
CA THR A 105 -14.31 -9.07 1.00
C THR A 105 -14.77 -10.34 0.30
N TRP A 106 -16.06 -10.42 -0.03
CA TRP A 106 -16.64 -11.58 -0.70
C TRP A 106 -17.77 -11.17 -1.64
N GLN A 107 -18.08 -12.08 -2.55
CA GLN A 107 -19.15 -11.93 -3.51
C GLN A 107 -19.98 -13.22 -3.57
N GLN A 108 -21.30 -13.08 -3.69
CA GLN A 108 -22.22 -14.20 -3.89
C GLN A 108 -22.92 -14.08 -5.24
N TYR A 109 -22.91 -15.14 -6.02
CA TYR A 109 -23.61 -15.24 -7.30
C TYR A 109 -25.12 -15.33 -7.07
N GLY A 110 -25.92 -14.95 -8.07
CA GLY A 110 -27.38 -15.11 -8.02
C GLY A 110 -27.88 -16.55 -7.75
N ASP A 111 -27.03 -17.56 -7.96
CA ASP A 111 -27.31 -18.97 -7.64
C ASP A 111 -26.93 -19.38 -6.20
N GLY A 112 -26.43 -18.43 -5.39
CA GLY A 112 -26.06 -18.63 -4.00
C GLY A 112 -24.63 -19.09 -3.75
N ARG A 113 -23.84 -19.42 -4.80
CA ARG A 113 -22.41 -19.72 -4.62
C ARG A 113 -21.67 -18.48 -4.13
N THR A 114 -20.68 -18.66 -3.26
CA THR A 114 -19.86 -17.56 -2.72
C THR A 114 -18.41 -17.73 -3.12
N ARG A 115 -17.72 -16.61 -3.35
CA ARG A 115 -16.26 -16.53 -3.51
C ARG A 115 -15.68 -15.42 -2.66
N THR A 116 -14.46 -15.62 -2.17
CA THR A 116 -13.64 -14.52 -1.65
C THR A 116 -13.22 -13.62 -2.81
N ARG A 117 -13.23 -12.30 -2.61
CA ARG A 117 -12.77 -11.31 -3.61
C ARG A 117 -11.50 -10.62 -3.11
N ASN A 118 -11.56 -10.00 -1.93
CA ASN A 118 -10.48 -9.21 -1.33
C ASN A 118 -9.90 -8.19 -2.32
N GLY A 119 -10.76 -7.33 -2.88
CA GLY A 119 -10.38 -6.36 -3.89
C GLY A 119 -11.10 -5.02 -3.76
N LEU A 120 -10.60 -4.03 -4.50
CA LEU A 120 -11.29 -2.77 -4.72
C LEU A 120 -12.48 -2.96 -5.68
N LEU A 121 -13.36 -1.97 -5.75
CA LEU A 121 -14.34 -1.91 -6.84
C LEU A 121 -13.55 -1.89 -8.15
N SER A 122 -13.86 -2.83 -9.04
CA SER A 122 -13.16 -2.93 -10.33
C SER A 122 -14.19 -3.01 -11.43
N GLU A 123 -14.04 -2.18 -12.45
CA GLU A 123 -14.98 -2.13 -13.58
C GLU A 123 -14.23 -2.18 -14.90
N LYS A 124 -14.73 -2.96 -15.84
CA LYS A 124 -14.16 -3.02 -17.19
C LYS A 124 -14.59 -1.78 -17.97
N LEU A 125 -13.61 -1.10 -18.56
CA LEU A 125 -13.85 0.08 -19.38
C LEU A 125 -13.85 -0.29 -20.86
N THR A 126 -14.52 0.54 -21.64
CA THR A 126 -14.53 0.49 -23.10
C THR A 126 -13.47 1.43 -23.68
N THR A 127 -13.03 1.16 -24.89
CA THR A 127 -12.04 2.00 -25.60
C THR A 127 -12.60 3.37 -25.97
N ASP A 128 -13.92 3.50 -26.08
CA ASP A 128 -14.59 4.78 -26.37
C ASP A 128 -14.62 5.72 -25.16
N GLU A 129 -14.39 5.21 -23.96
CA GLU A 129 -14.26 6.01 -22.74
C GLU A 129 -12.86 6.65 -22.61
N MET A 130 -11.94 6.41 -23.55
CA MET A 130 -10.57 6.93 -23.52
C MET A 130 -10.43 8.25 -24.30
N PRO A 131 -9.62 9.22 -23.81
CA PRO A 131 -8.84 9.18 -22.57
C PRO A 131 -9.75 9.27 -21.33
N LEU A 132 -9.43 8.49 -20.30
CA LEU A 132 -10.29 8.34 -19.12
C LEU A 132 -10.54 9.68 -18.42
N GLU A 133 -9.55 10.58 -18.41
CA GLU A 133 -9.61 11.88 -17.75
C GLU A 133 -10.74 12.77 -18.29
N GLU A 134 -11.11 12.62 -19.57
CA GLU A 134 -12.22 13.38 -20.19
C GLU A 134 -13.59 12.81 -19.82
N ASN A 135 -13.64 11.54 -19.42
CA ASN A 135 -14.87 10.80 -19.10
C ASN A 135 -14.96 10.39 -17.61
N LEU A 136 -14.02 10.86 -16.78
CA LEU A 136 -13.75 10.30 -15.45
C LEU A 136 -14.99 10.29 -14.55
N HIS A 137 -15.69 11.42 -14.46
CA HIS A 137 -16.85 11.57 -13.61
C HIS A 137 -17.98 10.60 -14.00
N GLU A 138 -18.28 10.51 -15.30
CA GLU A 138 -19.35 9.64 -15.81
C GLU A 138 -19.01 8.16 -15.62
N VAL A 139 -17.76 7.78 -15.88
CA VAL A 139 -17.27 6.42 -15.63
C VAL A 139 -17.37 6.06 -14.15
N CYS A 140 -16.96 6.97 -13.25
CA CYS A 140 -17.07 6.77 -11.80
C CYS A 140 -18.53 6.64 -11.35
N ARG A 141 -19.40 7.51 -11.86
CA ARG A 141 -20.84 7.50 -11.58
C ARG A 141 -21.47 6.18 -12.03
N ARG A 142 -21.19 5.74 -13.27
CA ARG A 142 -21.69 4.47 -13.82
C ARG A 142 -21.20 3.27 -13.01
N ALA A 143 -19.89 3.19 -12.77
CA ALA A 143 -19.28 2.07 -12.04
C ALA A 143 -19.88 1.88 -10.64
N VAL A 144 -20.16 2.98 -9.92
CA VAL A 144 -20.82 2.94 -8.61
C VAL A 144 -22.33 2.73 -8.75
N THR A 145 -23.04 3.61 -9.44
CA THR A 145 -24.50 3.70 -9.32
C THR A 145 -25.27 2.80 -10.29
N GLU A 146 -24.65 2.41 -11.41
CA GLU A 146 -25.31 1.65 -12.49
C GLU A 146 -24.79 0.24 -12.67
N GLU A 147 -23.63 -0.10 -12.09
CA GLU A 147 -23.02 -1.43 -12.20
C GLU A 147 -22.85 -2.07 -10.81
N GLU A 148 -21.70 -1.88 -10.14
CA GLU A 148 -21.31 -2.67 -8.97
C GLU A 148 -22.14 -2.35 -7.70
N MET A 149 -22.71 -1.14 -7.60
CA MET A 149 -23.48 -0.69 -6.43
C MET A 149 -24.91 -0.22 -6.77
N GLN A 150 -25.55 -0.83 -7.79
CA GLN A 150 -26.92 -0.49 -8.24
C GLN A 150 -27.95 -0.42 -7.10
N ARG A 151 -27.83 -1.29 -6.08
CA ARG A 151 -28.69 -1.25 -4.90
C ARG A 151 -27.94 -1.52 -3.61
N VAL A 152 -28.01 -0.56 -2.68
CA VAL A 152 -27.43 -0.66 -1.33
C VAL A 152 -28.40 -1.39 -0.41
N VAL A 153 -27.89 -2.36 0.33
CA VAL A 153 -28.62 -3.17 1.32
C VAL A 153 -27.78 -3.39 2.58
N GLU A 154 -28.42 -3.86 3.65
CA GLU A 154 -27.72 -4.20 4.89
C GLU A 154 -26.66 -5.28 4.68
N SER A 155 -25.55 -5.21 5.42
CA SER A 155 -24.42 -6.16 5.35
C SER A 155 -24.81 -7.62 5.65
N THR A 156 -25.97 -7.85 6.28
CA THR A 156 -26.48 -9.19 6.57
C THR A 156 -27.17 -9.86 5.38
N MET A 157 -27.36 -9.14 4.27
CA MET A 157 -28.03 -9.66 3.07
C MET A 157 -27.21 -10.78 2.41
N LYS A 158 -27.80 -11.97 2.31
CA LYS A 158 -27.25 -13.12 1.59
C LYS A 158 -28.36 -14.04 1.10
N ILE A 159 -28.09 -14.74 0.00
CA ILE A 159 -28.90 -15.87 -0.48
C ILE A 159 -28.60 -17.07 0.42
N GLY A 160 -29.63 -17.79 0.83
CA GLY A 160 -29.50 -18.95 1.70
C GLY A 160 -30.71 -19.87 1.59
N LEU A 161 -30.69 -20.98 2.34
CA LEU A 161 -31.80 -21.92 2.39
C LEU A 161 -33.09 -21.20 2.81
N GLY A 162 -34.09 -21.16 1.92
CA GLY A 162 -35.36 -20.48 2.14
C GLY A 162 -35.36 -18.96 1.93
N ARG A 163 -34.25 -18.35 1.50
CA ARG A 163 -34.21 -16.94 1.06
C ARG A 163 -33.91 -16.88 -0.44
N PRO A 164 -34.91 -16.58 -1.30
CA PRO A 164 -34.67 -16.42 -2.74
C PRO A 164 -33.78 -15.21 -3.01
N ALA A 165 -33.17 -15.19 -4.20
CA ALA A 165 -32.42 -14.03 -4.67
C ALA A 165 -33.34 -12.79 -4.74
N PRO A 166 -32.89 -11.62 -4.24
CA PRO A 166 -33.62 -10.38 -4.42
C PRO A 166 -34.00 -10.12 -5.88
N GLU A 167 -35.25 -9.75 -6.12
CA GLU A 167 -35.71 -9.34 -7.44
C GLU A 167 -35.27 -7.91 -7.75
N TYR A 168 -35.07 -7.63 -9.04
CA TYR A 168 -34.81 -6.29 -9.52
C TYR A 168 -36.03 -5.40 -9.29
N ASP A 169 -35.84 -4.27 -8.60
CA ASP A 169 -36.88 -3.29 -8.36
C ASP A 169 -36.63 -2.07 -9.25
N PRO A 170 -37.43 -1.85 -10.31
CA PRO A 170 -37.24 -0.70 -11.20
C PRO A 170 -37.57 0.65 -10.53
N ASN A 171 -38.22 0.65 -9.38
CA ASN A 171 -38.54 1.88 -8.64
C ASN A 171 -37.51 2.20 -7.56
N TYR A 172 -36.49 1.35 -7.37
CA TYR A 172 -35.43 1.63 -6.42
C TYR A 172 -34.57 2.80 -6.91
N THR A 173 -34.49 3.86 -6.11
CA THR A 173 -33.56 4.96 -6.32
C THR A 173 -32.29 4.69 -5.53
N CYS A 174 -31.16 4.52 -6.22
CA CYS A 174 -29.86 4.39 -5.56
C CYS A 174 -29.56 5.66 -4.75
N PRO A 175 -29.27 5.56 -3.43
CA PRO A 175 -29.01 6.73 -2.61
C PRO A 175 -27.60 7.31 -2.85
N LEU A 176 -26.76 6.60 -3.61
CA LEU A 176 -25.37 6.98 -3.82
C LEU A 176 -25.26 8.05 -4.90
N GLU A 177 -24.48 9.08 -4.61
CA GLU A 177 -24.13 10.13 -5.56
C GLU A 177 -22.62 10.36 -5.50
N VAL A 178 -21.95 10.29 -6.65
CA VAL A 178 -20.53 10.63 -6.77
C VAL A 178 -20.42 12.15 -6.72
N VAL A 179 -19.76 12.67 -5.67
CA VAL A 179 -19.62 14.12 -5.45
C VAL A 179 -18.22 14.63 -5.74
N ASN A 180 -17.25 13.74 -5.83
CA ASN A 180 -15.88 14.07 -6.22
C ASN A 180 -15.13 12.81 -6.66
N GLU A 181 -14.10 13.00 -7.47
CA GLU A 181 -13.22 11.96 -7.96
C GLU A 181 -11.79 12.47 -8.07
N HIS A 182 -10.84 11.60 -7.78
CA HIS A 182 -9.43 11.92 -7.89
C HIS A 182 -8.72 10.80 -8.63
N PHE A 183 -8.20 11.10 -9.82
CA PHE A 183 -7.33 10.18 -10.53
C PHE A 183 -6.03 9.98 -9.74
N VAL A 184 -5.72 8.74 -9.43
CA VAL A 184 -4.62 8.35 -8.54
C VAL A 184 -3.41 7.91 -9.34
N ASP A 185 -3.58 6.87 -10.16
CA ASP A 185 -2.51 6.34 -11.00
C ASP A 185 -3.05 5.64 -12.25
N HIS A 186 -2.16 5.43 -13.21
CA HIS A 186 -2.38 4.58 -14.38
C HIS A 186 -1.18 3.68 -14.56
N ILE A 187 -1.42 2.38 -14.46
CA ILE A 187 -0.38 1.37 -14.56
C ILE A 187 -0.70 0.44 -15.71
N ILE A 188 0.33 0.05 -16.45
CA ILE A 188 0.22 -0.90 -17.55
C ILE A 188 0.81 -2.23 -17.10
N GLU A 189 0.03 -3.30 -17.20
CA GLU A 189 0.48 -4.68 -16.95
C GLU A 189 0.41 -5.50 -18.24
N LEU A 190 1.41 -6.35 -18.46
CA LEU A 190 1.47 -7.26 -19.59
C LEU A 190 1.47 -8.71 -19.09
N GLU A 191 0.47 -9.49 -19.50
CA GLU A 191 0.37 -10.90 -19.13
C GLU A 191 -0.08 -11.76 -20.33
N LYS A 192 0.33 -13.03 -20.35
CA LYS A 192 -0.26 -14.00 -21.29
C LYS A 192 -1.72 -14.25 -20.91
N SER A 193 -2.61 -14.17 -21.89
CA SER A 193 -4.05 -14.30 -21.63
C SER A 193 -4.42 -15.72 -21.19
N LYS A 194 -5.05 -15.83 -20.01
CA LYS A 194 -5.68 -17.08 -19.55
C LYS A 194 -6.90 -17.47 -20.42
N SER A 195 -7.58 -16.47 -21.00
CA SER A 195 -8.76 -16.68 -21.85
C SER A 195 -8.40 -17.01 -23.30
N TYR A 196 -7.27 -16.50 -23.78
CA TYR A 196 -6.84 -16.59 -25.18
C TYR A 196 -5.38 -17.06 -25.24
N PRO A 197 -5.13 -18.39 -25.09
CA PRO A 197 -3.77 -18.92 -24.99
C PRO A 197 -2.84 -18.40 -26.08
N GLY A 198 -1.62 -18.01 -25.70
CA GLY A 198 -0.61 -17.44 -26.60
C GLY A 198 -0.73 -15.93 -26.87
N LEU A 199 -1.90 -15.33 -26.66
CA LEU A 199 -2.11 -13.89 -26.86
C LEU A 199 -1.57 -13.09 -25.67
N LEU A 200 -0.73 -12.08 -25.94
CA LEU A 200 -0.32 -11.12 -24.91
C LEU A 200 -1.48 -10.15 -24.64
N THR A 201 -1.79 -9.90 -23.37
CA THR A 201 -2.81 -8.93 -22.96
C THR A 201 -2.14 -7.78 -22.23
N MET A 202 -2.44 -6.56 -22.69
CA MET A 202 -2.05 -5.30 -22.07
C MET A 202 -3.23 -4.73 -21.28
N TYR A 203 -3.08 -4.68 -19.96
CA TYR A 203 -4.07 -4.10 -19.06
C TYR A 203 -3.68 -2.66 -18.72
N HIS A 204 -4.52 -1.72 -19.10
CA HIS A 204 -4.47 -0.35 -18.60
C HIS A 204 -5.32 -0.26 -17.33
N LEU A 205 -4.65 -0.15 -16.19
CA LEU A 205 -5.26 -0.19 -14.87
C LEU A 205 -5.28 1.22 -14.30
N TYR A 206 -6.47 1.82 -14.18
CA TYR A 206 -6.64 3.19 -13.71
C TYR A 206 -7.13 3.18 -12.26
N THR A 207 -6.35 3.71 -11.32
CA THR A 207 -6.83 3.88 -9.94
C THR A 207 -7.48 5.23 -9.78
N VAL A 208 -8.66 5.26 -9.15
CA VAL A 208 -9.40 6.49 -8.86
C VAL A 208 -9.95 6.44 -7.45
N ASP A 209 -9.79 7.50 -6.68
CA ASP A 209 -10.51 7.68 -5.44
C ASP A 209 -11.89 8.27 -5.77
N ILE A 210 -12.97 7.58 -5.40
CA ILE A 210 -14.35 8.02 -5.66
C ILE A 210 -15.00 8.40 -4.34
N VAL A 211 -15.40 9.67 -4.21
CA VAL A 211 -16.07 10.18 -3.02
C VAL A 211 -17.57 10.21 -3.29
N CYS A 212 -18.33 9.43 -2.50
CA CYS A 212 -19.78 9.31 -2.64
C CYS A 212 -20.52 9.76 -1.38
N THR A 213 -21.62 10.49 -1.57
CA THR A 213 -22.65 10.66 -0.52
C THR A 213 -23.62 9.47 -0.53
N GLY A 214 -24.46 9.36 0.50
CA GLY A 214 -25.45 8.28 0.62
C GLY A 214 -24.90 6.92 1.06
N LEU A 215 -23.58 6.78 1.23
CA LEU A 215 -22.96 5.58 1.76
C LEU A 215 -23.34 5.36 3.24
N PRO A 216 -23.71 4.13 3.66
CA PRO A 216 -23.92 3.81 5.06
C PRO A 216 -22.67 4.01 5.92
N LEU A 217 -22.87 4.38 7.20
CA LEU A 217 -21.77 4.50 8.16
C LEU A 217 -21.21 3.14 8.62
N THR A 218 -21.95 2.07 8.42
CA THR A 218 -21.52 0.71 8.73
C THR A 218 -21.14 -0.02 7.45
N ASP A 219 -20.59 -1.22 7.62
CA ASP A 219 -20.43 -2.17 6.52
C ASP A 219 -21.77 -2.41 5.82
N LEU A 220 -21.72 -2.69 4.53
CA LEU A 220 -22.88 -2.79 3.66
C LEU A 220 -22.70 -3.89 2.62
N ASN A 221 -23.80 -4.32 2.03
CA ASN A 221 -23.76 -5.10 0.80
C ASN A 221 -24.37 -4.29 -0.34
N THR A 222 -23.99 -4.61 -1.57
CA THR A 222 -24.63 -4.08 -2.77
C THR A 222 -25.09 -5.20 -3.69
N LEU A 223 -26.15 -4.93 -4.44
CA LEU A 223 -26.69 -5.83 -5.44
C LEU A 223 -26.37 -5.31 -6.83
N GLU A 224 -25.87 -6.18 -7.69
CA GLU A 224 -25.63 -5.95 -9.11
C GLU A 224 -26.52 -6.91 -9.91
N PHE A 225 -27.21 -6.37 -10.91
CA PHE A 225 -28.14 -7.09 -11.78
C PHE A 225 -27.62 -7.11 -13.21
N GLU A 226 -27.90 -8.20 -13.92
CA GLU A 226 -27.59 -8.34 -15.34
C GLU A 226 -28.31 -7.27 -16.18
N HIS A 227 -27.80 -7.01 -17.39
CA HIS A 227 -28.52 -6.24 -18.39
C HIS A 227 -29.91 -6.85 -18.65
N PRO A 228 -30.91 -6.01 -19.00
CA PRO A 228 -32.25 -6.49 -19.25
C PRO A 228 -32.24 -7.55 -20.36
N ASP A 229 -32.93 -8.65 -20.13
CA ASP A 229 -33.20 -9.63 -21.16
C ASP A 229 -34.21 -9.11 -22.21
N LYS A 230 -34.60 -9.97 -23.15
CA LYS A 230 -35.56 -9.59 -24.21
C LYS A 230 -36.92 -9.15 -23.66
N ASP A 231 -37.27 -9.58 -22.44
CA ASP A 231 -38.51 -9.25 -21.75
C ASP A 231 -38.34 -8.07 -20.76
N GLY A 232 -37.17 -7.43 -20.76
CA GLY A 232 -36.84 -6.34 -19.84
C GLY A 232 -36.55 -6.79 -18.41
N LYS A 233 -36.50 -8.10 -18.13
CA LYS A 233 -36.21 -8.63 -16.80
C LYS A 233 -34.71 -8.61 -16.54
N ARG A 234 -34.34 -8.32 -15.30
CA ARG A 234 -32.96 -8.34 -14.84
C ARG A 234 -32.81 -9.38 -13.73
N LYS A 235 -31.85 -10.28 -13.90
CA LYS A 235 -31.50 -11.28 -12.87
C LYS A 235 -30.42 -10.72 -11.98
N LEU A 236 -30.44 -11.09 -10.70
CA LEU A 236 -29.34 -10.77 -9.79
C LEU A 236 -28.08 -11.47 -10.30
N LYS A 237 -27.07 -10.67 -10.61
CA LYS A 237 -25.75 -11.15 -11.01
C LYS A 237 -24.95 -11.45 -9.74
N TYR A 238 -24.82 -10.44 -8.87
CA TYR A 238 -23.98 -10.52 -7.68
C TYR A 238 -24.53 -9.79 -6.45
N ILE A 239 -24.21 -10.33 -5.28
CA ILE A 239 -24.15 -9.60 -4.01
C ILE A 239 -22.69 -9.34 -3.68
N HIS A 240 -22.33 -8.09 -3.48
CA HIS A 240 -20.99 -7.66 -3.08
C HIS A 240 -20.99 -7.26 -1.61
N ALA A 241 -20.00 -7.71 -0.84
CA ALA A 241 -19.89 -7.37 0.56
C ALA A 241 -18.72 -6.43 0.84
N TRP A 242 -19.06 -5.27 1.38
CA TRP A 242 -18.14 -4.15 1.55
C TRP A 242 -17.93 -3.86 3.03
N VAL A 243 -16.66 -3.79 3.42
CA VAL A 243 -16.24 -3.38 4.76
C VAL A 243 -15.45 -2.09 4.68
N TRP A 244 -15.55 -1.28 5.71
CA TRP A 244 -14.75 -0.06 5.83
C TRP A 244 -13.39 -0.34 6.45
N LEU A 245 -12.32 -0.04 5.72
CA LEU A 245 -10.95 -0.27 6.17
C LEU A 245 -10.08 0.96 5.90
N GLU A 246 -9.09 1.17 6.76
CA GLU A 246 -8.02 2.13 6.47
C GLU A 246 -7.17 1.62 5.31
N TRP A 247 -6.68 2.52 4.47
CA TRP A 247 -5.88 2.19 3.29
C TRP A 247 -4.68 1.26 3.59
N PRO A 248 -3.90 1.45 4.67
CA PRO A 248 -2.84 0.50 5.02
C PRO A 248 -3.33 -0.93 5.28
N GLN A 249 -4.55 -1.10 5.80
CA GLN A 249 -5.16 -2.42 6.00
C GLN A 249 -5.56 -3.04 4.67
N ILE A 250 -6.14 -2.25 3.76
CA ILE A 250 -6.48 -2.69 2.40
C ILE A 250 -5.23 -3.14 1.66
N GLN A 251 -4.16 -2.34 1.70
CA GLN A 251 -2.89 -2.69 1.05
C GLN A 251 -2.30 -3.99 1.58
N ARG A 252 -2.43 -4.28 2.88
CA ARG A 252 -2.03 -5.58 3.41
C ARG A 252 -2.82 -6.74 2.78
N TYR A 253 -4.14 -6.62 2.64
CA TYR A 253 -4.95 -7.65 1.97
C TYR A 253 -4.63 -7.79 0.48
N LEU A 254 -4.32 -6.67 -0.19
CA LEU A 254 -3.89 -6.69 -1.59
C LEU A 254 -2.49 -7.27 -1.77
N PHE A 255 -1.63 -7.14 -0.75
CA PHE A 255 -0.34 -7.80 -0.73
C PHE A 255 -0.49 -9.32 -0.54
N GLU A 256 -1.40 -9.75 0.33
CA GLU A 256 -1.72 -11.16 0.56
C GLU A 256 -2.28 -11.80 -0.74
N GLY A 257 -1.46 -12.60 -1.42
CA GLY A 257 -1.79 -13.24 -2.71
C GLY A 257 -1.28 -12.47 -3.94
N SER A 258 -0.52 -11.40 -3.75
CA SER A 258 0.25 -10.77 -4.82
C SER A 258 1.47 -11.64 -5.20
N GLU A 259 1.89 -11.52 -6.45
CA GLU A 259 3.08 -12.15 -6.98
C GLU A 259 4.12 -11.08 -7.32
N LEU A 260 5.39 -11.37 -7.10
CA LEU A 260 6.48 -10.51 -7.52
C LEU A 260 6.49 -10.41 -9.06
N LYS A 261 6.32 -9.20 -9.58
CA LYS A 261 6.30 -8.91 -11.04
C LYS A 261 7.63 -8.38 -11.53
N GLU A 262 8.25 -7.48 -10.77
CA GLU A 262 9.50 -6.83 -11.16
C GLU A 262 10.38 -6.53 -9.93
N THR A 263 11.69 -6.60 -10.11
CA THR A 263 12.67 -6.19 -9.10
C THR A 263 13.65 -5.19 -9.69
N LYS A 264 13.84 -4.06 -9.02
CA LYS A 264 14.85 -3.04 -9.31
C LYS A 264 15.91 -3.05 -8.22
N ARG A 265 17.13 -3.40 -8.60
CA ARG A 265 18.35 -3.47 -7.77
C ARG A 265 19.42 -2.49 -8.26
N LYS A 266 20.61 -2.51 -7.66
CA LYS A 266 21.79 -1.78 -8.15
C LYS A 266 21.96 -1.90 -9.66
N GLY A 267 22.21 -0.77 -10.31
CA GLY A 267 22.37 -0.66 -11.76
C GLY A 267 21.06 -0.66 -12.55
N SER A 268 19.88 -0.79 -11.91
CA SER A 268 18.60 -0.72 -12.63
C SER A 268 18.25 0.69 -13.11
N PHE A 269 18.88 1.71 -12.54
CA PHE A 269 18.66 3.11 -12.91
C PHE A 269 20.00 3.78 -13.19
N ALA A 270 20.08 4.53 -14.29
CA ALA A 270 21.31 5.24 -14.64
C ALA A 270 21.64 6.38 -13.66
N ASN A 271 20.62 6.98 -13.03
CA ASN A 271 20.73 8.05 -12.05
C ASN A 271 19.39 8.23 -11.30
N ALA A 272 19.37 9.09 -10.28
CA ALA A 272 18.16 9.40 -9.51
C ALA A 272 17.04 10.06 -10.34
N GLY A 273 17.36 10.73 -11.45
CA GLY A 273 16.37 11.26 -12.38
C GLY A 273 15.58 10.14 -13.08
N ALA A 274 16.27 9.11 -13.57
CA ALA A 274 15.64 7.92 -14.14
C ALA A 274 14.76 7.18 -13.10
N LEU A 275 15.22 7.06 -11.86
CA LEU A 275 14.41 6.54 -10.74
C LEU A 275 13.16 7.41 -10.51
N THR A 276 13.30 8.75 -10.52
CA THR A 276 12.16 9.67 -10.34
C THR A 276 11.11 9.49 -11.43
N THR A 277 11.54 9.39 -12.69
CA THR A 277 10.64 9.11 -13.82
C THR A 277 9.90 7.79 -13.63
N TRP A 278 10.61 6.72 -13.26
CA TRP A 278 9.97 5.43 -13.01
C TRP A 278 9.04 5.45 -11.80
N LEU A 279 9.39 6.14 -10.71
CA LEU A 279 8.52 6.27 -9.53
C LEU A 279 7.25 7.09 -9.81
N SER A 280 7.28 8.00 -10.79
CA SER A 280 6.15 8.89 -11.10
C SER A 280 4.91 8.18 -11.66
N GLN A 281 5.03 6.91 -12.05
CA GLN A 281 3.89 6.10 -12.49
C GLN A 281 3.04 5.56 -11.33
N PHE A 282 3.53 5.67 -10.09
CA PHE A 282 2.84 5.19 -8.89
C PHE A 282 2.31 6.38 -8.07
N ASP A 283 1.25 6.16 -7.30
CA ASP A 283 0.72 7.14 -6.34
C ASP A 283 1.64 7.32 -5.13
N LEU A 284 2.75 8.02 -5.36
CA LEU A 284 3.72 8.39 -4.33
C LEU A 284 3.72 9.90 -4.16
N ARG A 285 3.64 10.33 -2.90
CA ARG A 285 3.74 11.76 -2.52
C ARG A 285 5.19 12.25 -2.50
N MET A 286 5.87 12.12 -3.65
CA MET A 286 7.29 12.44 -3.81
C MET A 286 7.59 13.92 -3.57
N GLU A 287 6.61 14.82 -3.71
CA GLU A 287 6.75 16.25 -3.42
C GLU A 287 7.06 16.54 -1.93
N LYS A 288 6.80 15.56 -1.04
CA LYS A 288 7.12 15.62 0.38
C LYS A 288 8.50 15.03 0.70
N TRP A 289 9.07 14.26 -0.21
CA TRP A 289 10.36 13.59 -0.02
C TRP A 289 11.49 14.63 0.00
N GLY A 290 12.49 14.42 0.86
CA GLY A 290 13.58 15.36 1.11
C GLY A 290 13.21 16.57 1.99
N LYS A 291 11.97 16.62 2.51
CA LYS A 291 11.52 17.66 3.46
C LYS A 291 11.38 17.10 4.87
N GLY A 292 11.76 17.88 5.87
CA GLY A 292 11.63 17.50 7.29
C GLY A 292 12.50 16.29 7.63
N THR A 293 11.86 15.19 8.06
CA THR A 293 12.54 13.92 8.38
C THR A 293 12.52 12.92 7.22
N LEU A 294 11.83 13.22 6.11
CA LEU A 294 11.70 12.33 4.97
C LEU A 294 12.96 12.40 4.08
N LYS A 295 13.40 11.25 3.58
CA LYS A 295 14.52 11.14 2.65
C LYS A 295 14.11 11.55 1.24
N SER A 296 15.07 11.97 0.42
CA SER A 296 14.84 12.34 -0.99
C SER A 296 14.91 11.14 -1.93
N VAL A 297 14.46 11.29 -3.18
CA VAL A 297 14.65 10.26 -4.22
C VAL A 297 16.14 9.97 -4.46
N GLU A 298 17.00 10.99 -4.41
CA GLU A 298 18.48 10.82 -4.47
C GLU A 298 19.00 9.91 -3.35
N ALA A 299 18.45 10.01 -2.14
CA ALA A 299 18.81 9.11 -1.05
C ALA A 299 18.31 7.68 -1.30
N LEU A 300 17.10 7.51 -1.84
CA LEU A 300 16.60 6.18 -2.23
C LEU A 300 17.45 5.54 -3.33
N PHE A 301 17.82 6.32 -4.35
CA PHE A 301 18.73 5.89 -5.41
C PHE A 301 20.06 5.40 -4.83
N LYS A 302 20.68 6.18 -3.93
CA LYS A 302 21.90 5.75 -3.23
C LYS A 302 21.70 4.49 -2.40
N GLU A 303 20.58 4.35 -1.70
CA GLU A 303 20.27 3.12 -0.97
C GLU A 303 20.18 1.90 -1.89
N ILE A 304 19.67 2.05 -3.11
CA ILE A 304 19.59 0.98 -4.10
C ILE A 304 20.97 0.65 -4.68
N GLU A 305 21.73 1.67 -5.07
CA GLU A 305 23.08 1.48 -5.65
C GLU A 305 24.10 0.95 -4.64
N ASN A 306 23.93 1.29 -3.37
CA ASN A 306 24.71 0.72 -2.27
C ASN A 306 24.22 -0.67 -1.84
N GLU A 307 23.12 -1.18 -2.41
CA GLU A 307 22.50 -2.45 -2.02
C GLU A 307 22.02 -2.49 -0.56
N ASP A 308 21.71 -1.31 0.00
CA ASP A 308 21.05 -1.21 1.31
C ASP A 308 19.55 -1.54 1.20
N SER A 309 18.97 -1.38 0.02
CA SER A 309 17.59 -1.78 -0.27
C SER A 309 17.42 -2.08 -1.74
N LEU A 310 16.32 -2.71 -2.11
CA LEU A 310 15.86 -2.84 -3.48
C LEU A 310 14.39 -2.42 -3.59
N LEU A 311 13.89 -2.25 -4.80
CA LEU A 311 12.46 -2.02 -5.05
C LEU A 311 11.86 -3.23 -5.72
N GLU A 312 10.70 -3.65 -5.24
CA GLU A 312 9.91 -4.73 -5.83
C GLU A 312 8.54 -4.21 -6.21
N LEU A 313 8.10 -4.57 -7.40
CA LEU A 313 6.74 -4.39 -7.84
C LEU A 313 6.01 -5.71 -7.66
N TRP A 314 5.10 -5.74 -6.71
CA TRP A 314 4.20 -6.87 -6.48
C TRP A 314 2.89 -6.59 -7.20
N GLY A 315 2.22 -7.60 -7.74
CA GLY A 315 0.93 -7.43 -8.41
C GLY A 315 0.07 -8.67 -8.32
N ARG A 316 -1.25 -8.48 -8.21
CA ARG A 316 -2.24 -9.55 -8.29
C ARG A 316 -2.86 -9.59 -9.67
N HIS A 317 -3.46 -10.72 -10.05
CA HIS A 317 -4.26 -10.80 -11.28
C HIS A 317 -5.49 -9.89 -11.28
N ASP A 318 -5.92 -9.39 -10.12
CA ASP A 318 -7.00 -8.41 -9.97
C ASP A 318 -6.48 -6.96 -9.86
N GLY A 319 -5.17 -6.76 -10.01
CA GLY A 319 -4.64 -5.55 -10.62
C GLY A 319 -4.32 -4.39 -9.69
N VAL A 320 -4.08 -4.55 -8.38
CA VAL A 320 -3.42 -3.48 -7.60
C VAL A 320 -1.94 -3.80 -7.43
N PRO A 321 -1.05 -3.17 -8.21
CA PRO A 321 0.36 -3.35 -8.02
C PRO A 321 0.80 -2.54 -6.78
N MET A 322 1.71 -3.14 -6.03
CA MET A 322 2.27 -2.60 -4.83
C MET A 322 3.76 -2.43 -5.02
N LEU A 323 4.20 -1.18 -5.00
CA LEU A 323 5.61 -0.86 -4.94
C LEU A 323 6.10 -1.00 -3.50
N MET A 324 7.10 -1.84 -3.33
CA MET A 324 7.72 -2.12 -2.04
C MET A 324 9.21 -1.81 -2.07
N ARG A 325 9.67 -1.10 -1.05
CA ARG A 325 11.08 -1.00 -0.71
C ARG A 325 11.44 -2.19 0.17
N VAL A 326 12.30 -3.08 -0.30
CA VAL A 326 12.73 -4.23 0.49
C VAL A 326 14.01 -3.89 1.22
N THR A 327 14.05 -4.17 2.52
CA THR A 327 15.22 -3.98 3.36
C THR A 327 15.47 -5.25 4.16
N HIS A 328 16.72 -5.70 4.19
CA HIS A 328 17.12 -6.83 5.01
C HIS A 328 17.66 -6.28 6.33
N VAL A 329 17.14 -6.79 7.44
CA VAL A 329 17.52 -6.38 8.79
C VAL A 329 17.94 -7.62 9.56
N LEU A 330 19.16 -7.57 10.10
CA LEU A 330 19.66 -8.57 11.02
C LEU A 330 19.26 -8.18 12.44
N GLN A 331 18.62 -9.10 13.13
CA GLN A 331 18.39 -9.08 14.56
C GLN A 331 19.35 -10.06 15.21
N LEU A 332 20.16 -9.56 16.14
CA LEU A 332 21.14 -10.39 16.84
C LEU A 332 20.68 -10.64 18.28
N ARG A 333 20.63 -11.90 18.69
CA ARG A 333 20.53 -12.32 20.07
C ARG A 333 21.91 -12.76 20.53
N VAL A 334 22.51 -12.06 21.48
CA VAL A 334 23.80 -12.45 22.02
C VAL A 334 23.58 -13.24 23.31
N THR A 335 24.18 -14.42 23.39
CA THR A 335 24.18 -15.31 24.56
C THR A 335 25.60 -15.47 25.09
N SER A 336 25.72 -15.89 26.34
CA SER A 336 27.01 -16.18 26.98
C SER A 336 27.00 -17.59 27.57
N PRO A 337 28.08 -18.38 27.39
CA PRO A 337 28.20 -19.69 28.03
C PRO A 337 28.44 -19.58 29.54
N GLU A 338 28.73 -18.37 30.04
CA GLU A 338 29.00 -18.13 31.45
C GLU A 338 27.76 -18.45 32.31
N PRO A 339 27.88 -19.32 33.34
CA PRO A 339 26.73 -19.77 34.13
C PRO A 339 25.95 -18.64 34.80
N SER A 340 26.62 -17.54 35.15
CA SER A 340 26.00 -16.36 35.79
C SER A 340 25.07 -15.58 34.87
N LEU A 341 25.22 -15.75 33.55
CA LEU A 341 24.45 -15.05 32.51
C LEU A 341 23.42 -15.97 31.82
N LYS A 342 23.36 -17.25 32.22
CA LYS A 342 22.44 -18.22 31.63
C LYS A 342 20.98 -17.79 31.80
N GLY A 343 20.26 -17.70 30.69
CA GLY A 343 18.84 -17.28 30.66
C GLY A 343 18.64 -15.76 30.66
N THR A 344 19.72 -14.98 30.53
CA THR A 344 19.66 -13.56 30.22
C THR A 344 20.00 -13.33 28.75
N GLU A 345 19.34 -12.37 28.13
CA GLU A 345 19.57 -11.93 26.76
C GLU A 345 19.98 -10.46 26.80
N ILE A 346 20.81 -10.02 25.85
CA ILE A 346 21.24 -8.63 25.80
C ILE A 346 20.23 -7.78 25.02
N SER A 347 19.80 -6.67 25.62
CA SER A 347 19.03 -5.62 24.95
C SER A 347 19.91 -4.40 24.65
N ILE A 348 19.71 -3.74 23.51
CA ILE A 348 20.46 -2.54 23.14
C ILE A 348 19.65 -1.27 23.40
N TRP A 349 20.38 -0.22 23.77
CA TRP A 349 20.00 1.16 23.52
C TRP A 349 21.14 1.90 22.81
N GLU A 350 20.83 2.70 21.80
CA GLU A 350 21.82 3.41 20.99
C GLU A 350 21.85 4.90 21.36
N TYR A 351 23.05 5.48 21.53
CA TYR A 351 23.27 6.93 21.63
C TYR A 351 23.96 7.44 20.36
N LYS A 352 23.23 8.22 19.53
CA LYS A 352 23.81 8.91 18.38
C LYS A 352 24.04 10.39 18.70
N GLU A 353 25.31 10.79 18.70
CA GLU A 353 25.69 12.21 18.76
C GLU A 353 25.41 12.86 17.39
N ARG A 354 24.25 13.53 17.26
CA ARG A 354 23.89 14.24 16.03
C ARG A 354 24.70 15.53 15.90
N GLN A 355 25.84 15.58 15.22
CA GLN A 355 26.61 16.83 15.00
C GLN A 355 25.74 18.01 14.48
N SER A 356 25.10 18.76 15.38
CA SER A 356 24.22 19.90 15.09
C SER A 356 24.44 20.93 16.19
N PRO A 357 24.66 22.22 15.87
CA PRO A 357 24.82 23.28 16.86
C PRO A 357 23.64 23.45 17.84
N ARG A 358 22.50 22.78 17.59
CA ARG A 358 21.38 22.67 18.54
C ARG A 358 21.66 21.74 19.74
N LEU A 359 22.80 21.05 19.77
CA LEU A 359 23.15 20.09 20.83
C LEU A 359 23.49 20.72 22.16
N GLN A 360 24.02 21.95 22.20
CA GLN A 360 24.40 22.54 23.48
C GLN A 360 23.17 22.74 24.39
N LYS A 361 22.02 23.08 23.78
CA LYS A 361 20.73 23.18 24.46
C LYS A 361 20.12 21.82 24.82
N ALA A 362 20.26 20.82 23.94
CA ALA A 362 19.81 19.46 24.24
C ALA A 362 20.67 18.79 25.33
N TYR A 363 21.95 19.15 25.41
CA TYR A 363 22.90 18.72 26.43
C TYR A 363 22.61 19.36 27.79
N GLU A 364 22.21 20.65 27.81
CA GLU A 364 21.66 21.32 29.01
C GLU A 364 20.32 20.71 29.47
N GLU A 365 19.46 20.28 28.55
CA GLU A 365 18.22 19.56 28.90
C GLU A 365 18.48 18.13 29.41
N LEU A 366 19.58 17.50 28.99
CA LEU A 366 20.03 16.17 29.44
C LEU A 366 20.57 16.18 30.87
N LEU A 367 21.26 17.26 31.26
CA LEU A 367 21.68 17.52 32.65
C LEU A 367 20.48 17.63 33.61
N ASN A 368 19.28 17.94 33.09
CA ASN A 368 18.03 18.06 33.85
C ASN A 368 17.19 16.76 33.89
N GLY A 369 17.77 15.60 33.57
CA GLY A 369 17.17 14.30 33.88
C GLY A 369 16.14 13.74 32.88
N LYS A 370 16.00 14.33 31.68
CA LYS A 370 15.12 13.78 30.63
C LYS A 370 15.90 12.84 29.70
N ARG A 371 16.05 11.57 30.08
CA ARG A 371 16.57 10.53 29.16
C ARG A 371 15.49 10.12 28.17
N ARG A 372 15.78 10.14 26.88
CA ARG A 372 14.96 9.48 25.85
C ARG A 372 15.63 8.14 25.54
N VAL A 373 15.16 7.07 26.17
CA VAL A 373 15.69 5.71 26.00
C VAL A 373 14.86 4.99 24.95
N THR A 374 15.51 4.48 23.90
CA THR A 374 14.87 3.56 22.94
C THR A 374 15.42 2.16 23.14
N HIS A 375 14.61 1.27 23.73
CA HIS A 375 14.94 -0.15 23.88
C HIS A 375 14.53 -0.92 22.61
N THR A 376 15.50 -1.34 21.81
CA THR A 376 15.25 -2.20 20.64
C THR A 376 16.21 -3.38 20.71
N LEU A 377 15.82 -4.54 20.15
CA LEU A 377 16.82 -5.55 19.82
C LEU A 377 17.88 -4.91 18.91
N PRO A 378 19.14 -5.37 18.96
CA PRO A 378 20.13 -4.98 17.96
C PRO A 378 19.53 -5.23 16.58
N ALA A 379 19.26 -4.16 15.84
CA ALA A 379 18.74 -4.24 14.48
C ALA A 379 19.76 -3.57 13.58
N MET A 380 20.50 -4.37 12.83
CA MET A 380 21.44 -3.87 11.85
C MET A 380 20.80 -3.96 10.47
N LYS A 381 20.78 -2.84 9.75
CA LYS A 381 20.45 -2.88 8.34
C LYS A 381 21.57 -3.64 7.63
N LEU A 382 21.24 -4.75 6.99
CA LEU A 382 22.21 -5.49 6.19
C LEU A 382 22.37 -4.76 4.85
N THR A 383 23.59 -4.32 4.56
CA THR A 383 23.98 -3.95 3.20
C THR A 383 24.40 -5.23 2.50
N LEU A 384 23.52 -5.78 1.67
CA LEU A 384 23.80 -6.99 0.92
C LEU A 384 24.74 -6.65 -0.23
N LYS A 385 26.06 -6.63 0.00
CA LYS A 385 27.04 -6.64 -1.11
C LYS A 385 27.02 -8.03 -1.76
N LEU A 386 26.03 -8.28 -2.61
CA LEU A 386 25.86 -9.52 -3.34
C LEU A 386 26.68 -9.46 -4.64
N ASP A 387 27.99 -9.69 -4.56
CA ASP A 387 28.86 -9.77 -5.74
C ASP A 387 28.71 -11.08 -6.54
N PHE A 388 27.63 -11.87 -6.35
CA PHE A 388 27.34 -13.05 -7.15
C PHE A 388 25.90 -13.04 -7.69
N GLY A 389 25.79 -13.33 -9.00
CA GLY A 389 24.58 -13.17 -9.79
C GLY A 389 23.38 -13.95 -9.24
N LEU A 390 22.33 -13.21 -8.87
CA LEU A 390 20.99 -13.70 -8.50
C LEU A 390 20.27 -14.52 -9.59
N ASN A 391 20.93 -14.84 -10.71
CA ASN A 391 20.33 -15.63 -11.79
C ASN A 391 20.02 -17.08 -11.38
N GLU A 392 20.65 -17.62 -10.33
CA GLU A 392 20.32 -18.96 -9.81
C GLU A 392 19.07 -18.98 -8.91
N PHE A 393 18.65 -17.85 -8.34
CA PHE A 393 17.41 -17.77 -7.54
C PHE A 393 16.15 -17.79 -8.42
N ALA A 394 16.23 -17.29 -9.66
CA ALA A 394 15.12 -17.30 -10.62
C ALA A 394 14.88 -18.69 -11.26
N PHE A 395 15.85 -19.61 -11.17
CA PHE A 395 15.73 -20.94 -11.80
C PHE A 395 14.85 -21.92 -11.03
N PHE A 396 14.57 -21.68 -9.74
CA PHE A 396 13.68 -22.54 -8.95
C PHE A 396 12.19 -22.14 -9.01
N THR A 397 11.85 -20.99 -9.58
CA THR A 397 10.47 -20.52 -9.74
C THR A 397 9.93 -20.68 -11.17
N ALA A 398 10.75 -21.13 -12.12
CA ALA A 398 10.32 -21.30 -13.52
C ALA A 398 11.01 -22.47 -14.23
N GLN A 399 10.45 -23.68 -14.10
CA GLN A 399 10.59 -24.71 -15.14
C GLN A 399 9.21 -25.21 -15.57
N PRO A 400 8.78 -24.96 -16.82
CA PRO A 400 7.65 -25.66 -17.39
C PRO A 400 8.13 -27.03 -17.87
N HIS A 401 7.88 -28.07 -17.08
CA HIS A 401 7.96 -29.43 -17.61
C HIS A 401 6.60 -29.79 -18.22
N GLU A 402 6.56 -29.85 -19.55
CA GLU A 402 5.47 -30.44 -20.31
C GLU A 402 5.33 -31.92 -19.94
N SER A 403 4.25 -32.26 -19.24
CA SER A 403 3.60 -33.56 -19.38
C SER A 403 2.18 -33.48 -18.84
N ALA A 404 1.23 -33.74 -19.74
CA ALA A 404 -0.19 -33.71 -19.50
C ALA A 404 -0.62 -34.81 -18.52
N GLY A 405 -1.52 -34.47 -17.60
CA GLY A 405 -2.28 -35.44 -16.82
C GLY A 405 -2.47 -35.05 -15.36
N ARG A 406 -3.59 -34.38 -15.08
CA ARG A 406 -4.24 -34.22 -13.76
C ARG A 406 -3.30 -34.03 -12.56
N ARG A 407 -3.06 -32.76 -12.16
CA ARG A 407 -2.74 -32.45 -10.77
C ARG A 407 -3.84 -31.59 -10.14
N LYS A 408 -4.47 -32.17 -9.11
CA LYS A 408 -4.91 -31.41 -7.93
C LYS A 408 -3.66 -30.77 -7.31
N ASP A 409 -3.77 -29.51 -6.93
CA ASP A 409 -2.97 -28.81 -5.91
C ASP A 409 -1.55 -29.40 -5.72
N MET A 410 -0.58 -28.93 -6.52
CA MET A 410 0.82 -29.12 -6.16
C MET A 410 1.16 -28.03 -5.14
N PRO A 411 1.38 -28.34 -3.87
CA PRO A 411 1.76 -27.33 -2.90
C PRO A 411 3.14 -26.81 -3.32
N TYR A 412 3.27 -25.49 -3.37
CA TYR A 412 4.56 -24.84 -3.19
C TYR A 412 5.23 -25.50 -1.97
N ASP A 413 6.33 -26.20 -2.20
CA ASP A 413 7.09 -26.87 -1.13
C ASP A 413 7.87 -25.79 -0.37
N GLU A 414 7.11 -25.05 0.45
CA GLU A 414 7.59 -23.97 1.29
C GLU A 414 8.74 -24.44 2.19
N GLU A 415 8.73 -25.72 2.58
CA GLU A 415 9.74 -26.34 3.42
C GLU A 415 11.07 -26.48 2.66
N LYS A 416 11.04 -26.89 1.39
CA LYS A 416 12.23 -27.02 0.55
C LYS A 416 12.79 -25.67 0.08
N PHE A 417 11.94 -24.69 -0.17
CA PHE A 417 12.36 -23.30 -0.40
C PHE A 417 12.97 -22.69 0.87
N ARG A 418 12.31 -22.82 2.03
CA ARG A 418 12.86 -22.40 3.33
C ARG A 418 14.19 -23.09 3.61
N ALA A 419 14.32 -24.38 3.34
CA ALA A 419 15.57 -25.12 3.56
C ALA A 419 16.71 -24.65 2.64
N SER A 420 16.41 -24.33 1.38
CA SER A 420 17.42 -23.87 0.41
C SER A 420 17.82 -22.41 0.62
N ALA A 421 16.83 -21.54 0.90
CA ALA A 421 17.04 -20.15 1.28
C ALA A 421 17.74 -20.05 2.64
N ALA A 422 17.36 -20.88 3.61
CA ALA A 422 18.09 -21.01 4.87
C ALA A 422 19.52 -21.48 4.60
N ALA A 423 19.78 -22.55 3.84
CA ALA A 423 21.14 -23.04 3.61
C ALA A 423 22.07 -21.99 2.95
N LEU A 424 21.57 -21.25 1.95
CA LEU A 424 22.34 -20.19 1.26
C LEU A 424 22.50 -18.92 2.10
N ALA A 425 21.44 -18.50 2.81
CA ALA A 425 21.53 -17.39 3.77
C ALA A 425 22.45 -17.75 4.95
N THR A 426 22.41 -18.99 5.42
CA THR A 426 23.23 -19.49 6.54
C THR A 426 24.71 -19.51 6.12
N GLY A 427 25.06 -20.00 4.92
CA GLY A 427 26.47 -20.06 4.51
C GLY A 427 27.16 -18.71 4.31
N PHE A 428 26.51 -17.77 3.63
CA PHE A 428 27.14 -16.48 3.28
C PHE A 428 26.89 -15.40 4.32
N ALA A 429 25.68 -15.35 4.90
CA ALA A 429 25.38 -14.36 5.91
C ALA A 429 26.20 -14.63 7.17
N ILE A 430 26.42 -15.88 7.61
CA ILE A 430 27.27 -16.19 8.78
C ILE A 430 28.68 -15.58 8.63
N LYS A 431 29.30 -15.61 7.45
CA LYS A 431 30.67 -15.07 7.27
C LYS A 431 30.75 -13.55 7.36
N LEU A 432 29.85 -12.82 6.71
CA LEU A 432 29.79 -11.35 6.87
C LEU A 432 29.37 -10.96 8.29
N GLN A 433 28.51 -11.77 8.92
CA GLN A 433 27.99 -11.55 10.27
C GLN A 433 29.03 -11.75 11.38
N LEU A 434 29.92 -12.74 11.24
CA LEU A 434 31.03 -12.96 12.17
C LEU A 434 31.91 -11.71 12.28
N VAL A 435 32.19 -11.03 11.16
CA VAL A 435 33.01 -9.81 11.13
C VAL A 435 32.31 -8.68 11.88
N GLU A 436 31.02 -8.47 11.61
CA GLU A 436 30.29 -7.32 12.15
C GLU A 436 30.02 -7.44 13.65
N VAL A 437 29.65 -8.63 14.14
CA VAL A 437 29.48 -8.86 15.59
C VAL A 437 30.81 -8.72 16.32
N THR A 438 31.88 -9.26 15.73
CA THR A 438 33.23 -9.13 16.29
C THR A 438 33.65 -7.67 16.33
N GLU A 439 33.45 -6.90 15.24
CA GLU A 439 33.78 -5.46 15.21
C GLU A 439 32.96 -4.66 16.23
N GLN A 440 31.66 -4.91 16.34
CA GLN A 440 30.79 -4.21 17.29
C GLN A 440 31.13 -4.50 18.75
N LEU A 441 31.62 -5.70 19.05
CA LEU A 441 32.02 -6.11 20.40
C LEU A 441 33.54 -6.00 20.61
N ASN A 442 34.30 -5.54 19.61
CA ASN A 442 35.75 -5.45 19.68
C ASN A 442 36.22 -4.43 20.71
N HIS A 443 35.40 -3.44 21.06
CA HIS A 443 35.74 -2.45 22.06
C HIS A 443 34.56 -2.28 23.02
N VAL A 444 34.63 -2.97 24.14
CA VAL A 444 33.63 -2.95 25.20
C VAL A 444 34.15 -2.18 26.39
N VAL A 445 33.33 -1.28 26.92
CA VAL A 445 33.61 -0.41 28.07
C VAL A 445 32.47 -0.49 29.09
N ASP A 446 32.71 0.02 30.29
CA ASP A 446 31.67 0.12 31.32
C ASP A 446 30.48 0.97 30.82
N ILE A 447 29.25 0.62 31.22
CA ILE A 447 28.03 1.34 30.83
C ILE A 447 28.05 2.83 31.22
N HIS A 448 28.84 3.22 32.21
CA HIS A 448 29.02 4.59 32.66
C HIS A 448 30.15 5.33 31.93
N TYR A 449 30.80 4.70 30.96
CA TYR A 449 31.85 5.32 30.15
C TYR A 449 31.31 6.57 29.46
N ARG A 450 32.06 7.68 29.56
CA ARG A 450 31.69 8.97 28.97
C ARG A 450 32.76 9.41 27.98
N ILE A 451 32.32 9.76 26.78
CA ILE A 451 33.18 10.43 25.81
C ILE A 451 33.42 11.85 26.32
N THR A 452 34.69 12.22 26.45
CA THR A 452 35.10 13.59 26.69
C THR A 452 35.83 14.10 25.44
N PRO A 453 35.87 15.43 25.20
CA PRO A 453 36.64 15.98 24.06
C PRO A 453 38.13 15.60 24.08
N SER A 454 38.67 15.22 25.25
CA SER A 454 40.04 14.75 25.45
C SER A 454 40.22 13.23 25.32
N THR A 455 39.15 12.47 25.10
CA THR A 455 39.24 11.00 24.99
C THR A 455 39.92 10.63 23.67
N SER A 456 41.21 10.29 23.74
CA SER A 456 41.97 9.70 22.62
C SER A 456 41.74 8.19 22.59
N LEU A 457 41.41 7.67 21.40
CA LEU A 457 41.05 6.27 21.19
C LEU A 457 42.19 5.35 20.83
N ARG A 458 43.39 5.90 20.67
CA ARG A 458 44.58 5.08 20.39
C ARG A 458 44.92 4.11 21.52
N ASP A 459 44.35 4.35 22.71
CA ASP A 459 44.66 3.60 23.92
C ASP A 459 43.54 2.63 24.34
N SER A 460 42.45 2.52 23.56
CA SER A 460 41.42 1.51 23.87
C SER A 460 41.88 0.13 23.40
N GLU A 461 42.23 -0.74 24.34
CA GLU A 461 42.53 -2.13 24.04
C GLU A 461 41.29 -2.84 23.46
N PRO A 462 41.48 -3.78 22.51
CA PRO A 462 40.42 -4.69 22.10
C PRO A 462 39.86 -5.44 23.32
N SER A 463 38.55 -5.66 23.33
CA SER A 463 37.88 -6.43 24.36
C SER A 463 38.35 -7.90 24.32
N GLY A 464 38.23 -8.60 25.44
CA GLY A 464 38.45 -10.04 25.49
C GLY A 464 37.28 -10.86 24.95
N VAL A 465 36.29 -10.25 24.27
CA VAL A 465 35.08 -10.91 23.81
C VAL A 465 35.42 -11.84 22.63
N GLN A 466 35.03 -13.11 22.74
CA GLN A 466 35.24 -14.10 21.69
C GLN A 466 33.90 -14.66 21.22
N LEU A 467 33.64 -14.56 19.92
CA LEU A 467 32.48 -15.16 19.27
C LEU A 467 32.76 -16.65 19.02
N HIS A 468 31.95 -17.53 19.59
CA HIS A 468 32.10 -18.98 19.47
C HIS A 468 31.29 -19.55 18.32
N GLU A 469 29.99 -19.26 18.32
CA GLU A 469 29.04 -19.87 17.39
C GLU A 469 27.95 -18.88 17.03
N VAL A 470 27.45 -18.97 15.79
CA VAL A 470 26.30 -18.20 15.31
C VAL A 470 25.29 -19.15 14.72
N HIS A 471 24.07 -19.12 15.27
CA HIS A 471 22.95 -19.93 14.85
C HIS A 471 21.87 -19.07 14.20
N PHE A 472 21.36 -19.51 13.07
CA PHE A 472 20.12 -18.93 12.54
C PHE A 472 18.93 -19.41 13.35
N VAL A 473 18.16 -18.46 13.88
CA VAL A 473 16.99 -18.75 14.73
C VAL A 473 15.73 -18.75 13.89
N GLU A 474 15.47 -17.64 13.19
CA GLU A 474 14.26 -17.48 12.38
C GLU A 474 14.42 -16.39 11.33
N GLN A 475 13.58 -16.46 10.29
CA GLN A 475 13.36 -15.37 9.34
C GLN A 475 11.87 -15.07 9.33
N ARG A 476 11.54 -13.79 9.43
CA ARG A 476 10.19 -13.29 9.21
C ARG A 476 10.22 -12.03 8.35
N HIS A 477 9.05 -11.58 7.92
CA HIS A 477 8.94 -10.32 7.22
C HIS A 477 7.85 -9.47 7.84
N ASP A 478 8.13 -8.18 7.99
CA ASP A 478 7.17 -7.19 8.45
C ASP A 478 6.97 -6.17 7.31
N VAL A 479 5.72 -5.80 7.03
CA VAL A 479 5.36 -4.83 5.99
C VAL A 479 4.67 -3.65 6.64
N GLU A 480 5.20 -2.45 6.42
CA GLU A 480 4.63 -1.20 6.92
C GLU A 480 4.88 -0.03 5.96
N GLU A 481 4.17 1.08 6.13
CA GLU A 481 4.48 2.31 5.40
C GLU A 481 5.89 2.80 5.81
N SER A 482 6.71 3.18 4.84
CA SER A 482 8.07 3.60 5.13
C SER A 482 8.10 4.88 5.97
N PRO A 483 8.79 4.88 7.12
CA PRO A 483 8.96 6.10 7.91
C PRO A 483 9.87 7.13 7.20
N SER A 484 10.65 6.69 6.20
CA SER A 484 11.57 7.53 5.44
C SER A 484 10.99 8.05 4.12
N TYR A 485 10.01 7.33 3.55
CA TYR A 485 9.48 7.56 2.21
C TYR A 485 7.95 7.47 2.25
N ARG A 486 7.29 8.59 2.54
CA ARG A 486 5.82 8.62 2.69
C ARG A 486 5.12 8.10 1.42
N GLY A 487 4.15 7.21 1.59
CA GLY A 487 3.42 6.52 0.52
C GLY A 487 4.10 5.26 -0.03
N LEU A 488 5.39 5.05 0.24
CA LEU A 488 6.11 3.85 -0.18
C LEU A 488 6.11 2.82 0.96
N PHE A 489 5.69 1.59 0.69
CA PHE A 489 5.75 0.51 1.68
C PHE A 489 7.19 -0.01 1.82
N THR A 490 7.56 -0.43 3.02
CA THR A 490 8.80 -1.15 3.27
C THR A 490 8.49 -2.57 3.74
N MET A 491 9.03 -3.55 3.03
CA MET A 491 9.14 -4.92 3.51
C MET A 491 10.48 -5.06 4.21
N TYR A 492 10.44 -5.39 5.50
CA TYR A 492 11.63 -5.73 6.26
C TYR A 492 11.75 -7.25 6.32
N HIS A 493 12.73 -7.82 5.63
CA HIS A 493 13.14 -9.19 5.94
C HIS A 493 13.97 -9.17 7.21
N LEU A 494 13.38 -9.65 8.30
CA LEU A 494 14.01 -9.73 9.61
C LEU A 494 14.65 -11.11 9.76
N TYR A 495 15.96 -11.15 9.89
CA TYR A 495 16.74 -12.36 10.14
C TYR A 495 17.17 -12.36 11.60
N CYS A 496 16.69 -13.28 12.41
CA CYS A 496 17.12 -13.44 13.78
C CYS A 496 18.26 -14.46 13.85
N MET A 497 19.41 -14.02 14.35
CA MET A 497 20.58 -14.85 14.62
C MET A 497 20.84 -14.89 16.11
N GLU A 498 21.33 -16.01 16.62
CA GLU A 498 21.85 -16.14 17.97
C GLU A 498 23.38 -16.29 17.90
N ALA A 499 24.11 -15.44 18.61
CA ALA A 499 25.56 -15.47 18.70
C ALA A 499 25.98 -15.80 20.13
N GLU A 500 26.69 -16.91 20.32
CA GLU A 500 27.29 -17.26 21.60
C GLU A 500 28.67 -16.61 21.73
N CYS A 501 28.85 -15.76 22.74
CA CYS A 501 30.10 -15.05 22.99
C CYS A 501 30.60 -15.29 24.41
N SER A 502 31.89 -15.57 24.59
CA SER A 502 32.57 -15.49 25.89
C SER A 502 33.29 -14.15 26.07
N GLY A 503 33.77 -13.89 27.28
CA GLY A 503 34.50 -12.66 27.61
C GLY A 503 33.62 -11.40 27.70
N LEU A 504 32.28 -11.55 27.62
CA LEU A 504 31.35 -10.45 27.83
C LEU A 504 31.33 -10.01 29.30
N PRO A 505 31.20 -8.70 29.59
CA PRO A 505 31.04 -8.23 30.97
C PRO A 505 29.78 -8.80 31.63
N ILE A 506 29.90 -9.14 32.92
CA ILE A 506 28.78 -9.67 33.72
C ILE A 506 27.74 -8.57 34.02
N SER A 507 28.19 -7.32 34.09
CA SER A 507 27.31 -6.14 34.22
C SER A 507 26.92 -5.59 32.85
N ASP A 508 25.93 -4.69 32.85
CA ASP A 508 25.64 -3.84 31.69
C ASP A 508 26.93 -3.15 31.21
N PHE A 509 27.07 -3.00 29.90
CA PHE A 509 28.27 -2.47 29.26
C PHE A 509 27.92 -1.61 28.05
N ALA A 510 28.87 -0.88 27.49
CA ALA A 510 28.70 -0.22 26.21
C ALA A 510 29.76 -0.72 25.22
N SER A 511 29.42 -0.73 23.94
CA SER A 511 30.39 -0.97 22.87
C SER A 511 30.60 0.28 22.03
N MET A 512 31.82 0.43 21.52
CA MET A 512 32.27 1.58 20.73
C MET A 512 32.40 1.20 19.26
N ASP A 513 31.65 1.88 18.39
CA ASP A 513 31.89 1.81 16.96
C ASP A 513 32.99 2.83 16.60
N LEU A 514 34.11 2.35 16.06
CA LEU A 514 35.22 3.20 15.62
C LEU A 514 35.18 3.40 14.10
N LYS A 515 35.33 4.65 13.65
CA LYS A 515 35.48 5.00 12.24
C LYS A 515 36.67 5.93 12.07
N ASP A 516 37.63 5.52 11.25
CA ASP A 516 38.88 6.26 11.00
C ASP A 516 39.64 6.61 12.30
N GLY A 517 39.60 5.69 13.29
CA GLY A 517 40.21 5.87 14.61
C GLY A 517 39.46 6.80 15.58
N ASN A 518 38.27 7.28 15.22
CA ASN A 518 37.42 8.11 16.07
C ASN A 518 36.15 7.34 16.50
N ILE A 519 35.61 7.60 17.69
CA ILE A 519 34.34 7.02 18.12
C ILE A 519 33.26 7.65 17.26
N TYR A 520 32.60 6.81 16.49
CA TYR A 520 31.45 7.20 15.68
C TYR A 520 30.14 7.02 16.47
N SER A 521 30.05 5.97 17.27
CA SER A 521 28.86 5.69 18.08
C SER A 521 29.18 4.91 19.36
N LEU A 522 28.34 5.09 20.39
CA LEU A 522 28.32 4.27 21.60
C LEU A 522 26.97 3.55 21.67
N LYS A 523 27.02 2.23 21.83
CA LYS A 523 25.83 1.38 21.99
C LYS A 523 25.85 0.79 23.39
N GLY A 524 24.84 1.09 24.19
CA GLY A 524 24.68 0.47 25.51
C GLY A 524 23.98 -0.87 25.40
N TRP A 525 24.46 -1.83 26.17
CA TRP A 525 24.04 -3.21 26.24
C TRP A 525 23.63 -3.53 27.67
N SER A 526 22.43 -4.10 27.84
CA SER A 526 21.92 -4.46 29.17
C SER A 526 21.40 -5.87 29.19
N TRP A 527 21.85 -6.64 30.18
CA TRP A 527 21.37 -8.00 30.42
C TRP A 527 19.93 -7.95 30.92
N SER A 528 19.04 -8.60 30.19
CA SER A 528 17.61 -8.64 30.48
C SER A 528 17.10 -10.07 30.40
N SER A 529 16.29 -10.48 31.37
CA SER A 529 15.53 -11.72 31.21
C SER A 529 14.49 -11.56 30.10
N ALA A 530 14.10 -12.67 29.46
CA ALA A 530 13.02 -12.66 28.48
C ALA A 530 11.75 -11.99 29.03
N GLN A 531 11.42 -12.24 30.30
CA GLN A 531 10.30 -11.57 30.97
C GLN A 531 10.46 -10.05 31.01
N ARG A 532 11.66 -9.55 31.36
CA ARG A 532 11.93 -8.11 31.38
C ARG A 532 11.84 -7.50 29.98
N VAL A 533 12.33 -8.19 28.95
CA VAL A 533 12.19 -7.74 27.55
C VAL A 533 10.71 -7.63 27.19
N MET A 534 9.90 -8.64 27.54
CA MET A 534 8.45 -8.61 27.32
C MET A 534 7.76 -7.49 28.10
N ASP A 535 8.18 -7.22 29.33
CA ASP A 535 7.64 -6.12 30.14
C ASP A 535 8.00 -4.75 29.54
N ILE A 536 9.23 -4.58 29.03
CA ILE A 536 9.67 -3.38 28.29
C ILE A 536 8.82 -3.21 27.03
N MET A 537 8.62 -4.27 26.25
CA MET A 537 7.81 -4.22 25.03
C MET A 537 6.34 -3.89 25.34
N ARG A 538 5.75 -4.53 26.35
CA ARG A 538 4.38 -4.22 26.82
C ARG A 538 4.26 -2.78 27.29
N HIS A 539 5.20 -2.30 28.08
CA HIS A 539 5.20 -0.91 28.53
C HIS A 539 5.28 0.07 27.36
N ARG A 540 6.12 -0.22 26.35
CA ARG A 540 6.20 0.59 25.13
C ARG A 540 4.91 0.55 24.32
N SER A 541 4.27 -0.61 24.18
CA SER A 541 2.95 -0.73 23.54
C SER A 541 1.94 0.18 24.25
N LEU A 542 1.87 0.12 25.58
CA LEU A 542 0.98 0.97 26.38
C LEU A 542 1.29 2.46 26.25
N VAL A 543 2.57 2.84 26.17
CA VAL A 543 2.98 4.24 25.94
C VAL A 543 2.55 4.70 24.55
N ILE A 544 2.79 3.90 23.52
CA ILE A 544 2.39 4.21 22.14
C ILE A 544 0.86 4.31 22.04
N GLU A 545 0.12 3.37 22.62
CA GLU A 545 -1.34 3.39 22.68
C GLU A 545 -1.86 4.66 23.38
N ARG A 546 -1.22 5.09 24.48
CA ARG A 546 -1.56 6.36 25.15
C ARG A 546 -1.23 7.58 24.31
N GLU A 547 -0.09 7.60 23.62
CA GLU A 547 0.29 8.69 22.72
C GLU A 547 -0.66 8.78 21.52
N GLN A 548 -1.05 7.64 20.94
CA GLN A 548 -2.08 7.55 19.90
C GLN A 548 -3.44 8.01 20.41
N ALA A 549 -3.88 7.56 21.58
CA ALA A 549 -5.14 8.00 22.19
C ALA A 549 -5.14 9.51 22.48
N ALA A 550 -4.01 10.06 22.96
CA ALA A 550 -3.85 11.50 23.19
C ALA A 550 -3.85 12.30 21.86
N ALA A 551 -3.22 11.77 20.81
CA ALA A 551 -3.28 12.36 19.48
C ALA A 551 -4.72 12.35 18.95
N HIS A 552 -5.42 11.22 19.03
CA HIS A 552 -6.83 11.09 18.65
C HIS A 552 -7.76 12.02 19.46
N ALA A 553 -7.50 12.21 20.75
CA ALA A 553 -8.22 13.17 21.57
C ALA A 553 -8.00 14.60 21.08
N LYS A 554 -6.75 15.01 20.83
CA LYS A 554 -6.43 16.33 20.26
C LYS A 554 -7.08 16.55 18.90
N TRP A 555 -7.11 15.53 18.04
CA TRP A 555 -7.79 15.60 16.75
C TRP A 555 -9.30 15.75 16.91
N ARG A 556 -9.93 15.02 17.84
CA ARG A 556 -11.36 15.20 18.17
C ARG A 556 -11.65 16.60 18.70
N ASP A 557 -10.83 17.13 19.61
CA ASP A 557 -11.00 18.46 20.16
C ASP A 557 -10.83 19.54 19.07
N ALA A 558 -9.87 19.37 18.17
CA ALA A 558 -9.68 20.25 17.02
C ALA A 558 -10.87 20.18 16.05
N GLY A 559 -11.38 18.98 15.77
CA GLY A 559 -12.57 18.77 14.95
C GLY A 559 -13.82 19.40 15.57
N GLN A 560 -14.04 19.20 16.86
CA GLN A 560 -15.14 19.81 17.61
C GLN A 560 -15.02 21.34 17.62
N THR A 561 -13.81 21.87 17.85
CA THR A 561 -13.56 23.32 17.79
C THR A 561 -13.87 23.86 16.39
N CYS A 562 -13.52 23.13 15.34
CA CYS A 562 -13.84 23.51 13.96
C CYS A 562 -15.36 23.53 13.74
N LEU A 563 -16.07 22.47 14.16
CA LEU A 563 -17.53 22.39 14.11
C LEU A 563 -18.21 23.52 14.91
N ASP A 564 -17.71 23.85 16.10
CA ASP A 564 -18.22 24.95 16.91
C ASP A 564 -17.96 26.32 16.25
N CYS A 565 -16.84 26.48 15.56
CA CYS A 565 -16.53 27.67 14.77
C CYS A 565 -17.45 27.79 13.53
N VAL A 566 -17.68 26.68 12.83
CA VAL A 566 -18.60 26.61 11.69
C VAL A 566 -20.03 26.87 12.15
N GLY A 567 -20.48 26.22 13.22
CA GLY A 567 -21.79 26.43 13.83
C GLY A 567 -22.01 27.86 14.30
N ARG A 568 -20.99 28.50 14.91
CA ARG A 568 -21.04 29.93 15.26
C ARG A 568 -21.10 30.84 14.03
N ARG A 569 -20.33 30.55 12.96
CA ARG A 569 -20.40 31.31 11.71
C ARG A 569 -21.73 31.12 10.98
N HIS A 570 -22.26 29.91 10.95
CA HIS A 570 -23.57 29.61 10.35
C HIS A 570 -24.69 30.27 11.16
N GLY A 571 -24.63 30.20 12.50
CA GLY A 571 -25.54 30.91 13.39
C GLY A 571 -25.48 32.43 13.20
N ALA A 572 -24.28 33.02 13.11
CA ALA A 572 -24.10 34.44 12.82
C ALA A 572 -24.57 34.84 11.42
N TYR A 573 -24.39 33.98 10.42
CA TYR A 573 -24.85 34.21 9.05
C TYR A 573 -26.37 34.13 8.93
N VAL A 574 -26.99 33.13 9.56
CA VAL A 574 -28.45 32.98 9.64
C VAL A 574 -29.07 34.12 10.45
N GLN A 575 -28.45 34.52 11.57
CA GLN A 575 -28.90 35.66 12.36
C GLN A 575 -28.75 36.98 11.58
N GLY A 576 -27.66 37.18 10.85
CA GLY A 576 -27.46 38.32 9.96
C GLY A 576 -28.44 38.35 8.78
N LEU A 577 -28.76 37.20 8.19
CA LEU A 577 -29.79 37.08 7.15
C LEU A 577 -31.19 37.35 7.70
N LEU A 578 -31.50 36.88 8.92
CA LEU A 578 -32.75 37.18 9.59
C LEU A 578 -32.87 38.68 9.92
N GLU A 579 -31.80 39.31 10.38
CA GLU A 579 -31.76 40.76 10.63
C GLU A 579 -31.87 41.57 9.34
N LEU A 580 -31.19 41.18 8.25
CA LEU A 580 -31.31 41.82 6.93
C LEU A 580 -32.71 41.64 6.33
N THR A 581 -33.33 40.48 6.52
CA THR A 581 -34.69 40.19 6.06
C THR A 581 -35.70 40.98 6.88
N TYR A 582 -35.51 41.04 8.20
CA TYR A 582 -36.32 41.87 9.10
C TYR A 582 -36.20 43.36 8.75
N TYR A 583 -34.99 43.86 8.48
CA TYR A 583 -34.76 45.25 8.07
C TYR A 583 -35.37 45.57 6.70
N ARG A 584 -35.31 44.63 5.74
CA ARG A 584 -35.96 44.79 4.42
C ARG A 584 -37.49 44.77 4.52
N ILE A 585 -38.06 43.94 5.39
CA ILE A 585 -39.50 43.91 5.66
C ILE A 585 -39.93 45.21 6.34
N TYR A 586 -39.22 45.64 7.38
CA TYR A 586 -39.51 46.86 8.14
C TYR A 586 -39.41 48.13 7.27
N ARG A 587 -38.41 48.20 6.38
CA ARG A 587 -38.23 49.32 5.44
C ARG A 587 -39.29 49.35 4.32
N ARG A 588 -39.81 48.19 3.91
CA ARG A 588 -40.94 48.10 2.95
C ARG A 588 -42.27 48.50 3.58
N THR A 589 -42.50 48.22 4.87
CA THR A 589 -43.73 48.64 5.57
C THR A 589 -43.72 50.12 5.95
N THR A 590 -42.57 50.71 6.28
CA THR A 590 -42.47 52.14 6.60
C THR A 590 -42.53 53.07 5.38
N MET A 591 -42.13 52.64 4.18
CA MET A 591 -42.30 53.45 2.97
C MET A 591 -43.72 53.46 2.38
N ARG A 592 -44.66 52.64 2.89
CA ARG A 592 -46.04 52.58 2.38
C ARG A 592 -47.07 53.33 3.22
N LYS A 593 -46.69 53.97 4.32
CA LYS A 593 -47.60 54.79 5.13
C LYS A 593 -46.91 56.08 5.55
N GLY A 594 -47.08 57.12 4.74
CA GLY A 594 -46.84 58.49 5.19
C GLY A 594 -48.01 58.93 6.06
N THR A 595 -47.84 58.96 7.38
CA THR A 595 -48.44 59.94 8.31
C THR A 595 -47.98 59.69 9.75
N TRP A 596 -47.85 60.79 10.49
CA TRP A 596 -47.31 60.93 11.84
C TRP A 596 -48.18 60.29 12.94
N GLY A 597 -47.56 59.83 14.02
CA GLY A 597 -48.24 59.48 15.28
C GLY A 597 -47.29 58.89 16.34
N VAL A 598 -47.27 59.50 17.52
CA VAL A 598 -46.32 59.31 18.62
C VAL A 598 -46.79 58.23 19.63
N LEU A 599 -45.81 57.54 20.24
CA LEU A 599 -45.77 56.84 21.56
C LEU A 599 -46.28 55.39 21.75
N VAL A 600 -45.57 54.76 22.71
CA VAL A 600 -45.76 53.49 23.45
C VAL A 600 -45.13 52.21 22.85
N GLY A 601 -44.01 51.77 23.43
CA GLY A 601 -43.64 50.34 23.50
C GLY A 601 -44.07 49.73 24.85
N PRO A 602 -43.65 48.51 25.25
CA PRO A 602 -42.98 47.41 24.54
C PRO A 602 -43.80 46.09 24.62
N VAL A 603 -43.14 44.93 24.50
CA VAL A 603 -43.61 43.52 24.67
C VAL A 603 -43.84 42.77 23.35
N LEU A 604 -42.80 42.07 22.88
CA LEU A 604 -42.90 40.65 22.48
C LEU A 604 -41.48 40.09 22.28
N SER A 605 -40.93 39.51 23.34
CA SER A 605 -39.84 38.54 23.28
C SER A 605 -40.34 37.36 24.08
N ILE A 606 -40.73 36.28 23.40
CA ILE A 606 -40.88 34.89 23.89
C ILE A 606 -41.48 34.08 22.71
N ALA A 607 -40.98 32.86 22.54
CA ALA A 607 -41.44 31.81 21.62
C ALA A 607 -40.76 31.69 20.24
N VAL A 608 -39.42 31.59 20.20
CA VAL A 608 -38.74 30.66 19.27
C VAL A 608 -37.51 30.05 19.96
N ARG A 609 -37.73 29.23 20.99
CA ARG A 609 -36.76 28.25 21.49
C ARG A 609 -37.54 27.08 22.09
N GLY A 610 -37.64 25.99 21.34
CA GLY A 610 -38.26 24.77 21.83
C GLY A 610 -38.77 23.85 20.73
N ARG A 611 -37.88 23.47 19.79
CA ARG A 611 -38.01 22.25 18.96
C ARG A 611 -36.72 22.06 18.14
N LEU A 612 -35.65 21.70 18.82
CA LEU A 612 -34.49 21.01 18.26
C LEU A 612 -33.87 20.22 19.43
N ALA A 613 -34.51 19.10 19.73
CA ALA A 613 -34.00 18.02 20.59
C ALA A 613 -34.79 16.76 20.21
N SER A 614 -34.37 16.14 19.11
CA SER A 614 -34.54 14.72 18.77
C SER A 614 -33.60 14.41 17.63
#